data_AF-A0A3Q9HSN0-F1
#
_entry.id   AF-A0A3Q9HSN0-F1
#
_cell.length_a   1.000
_cell.length_b   1.000
_cell.length_c   1.000
_cell.angle_alpha   90.00
_cell.angle_beta   90.00
_cell.angle_gamma   90.00
#
_symmetry.space_group_name_H-M   'P 1'
#
loop_
_entity.id
_entity.type
_entity.pdbx_description
1 polymer ?
#
loop_
_entity_poly.entity_id
_entity_poly.type
_entity_poly.pdbx_seq_one_letter_code
_entity_poly.pdbx_strand_id
1 'polypeptide(L)'
;MKRKVAVIGINHKGINILMNKLRRSMKDPDLIFSNCSSGWDLYTWILKLKADKIIIIDQFEGDEDEDSKISYITINDRILIIGINPIFFVERTMPRDLKIEWEQIIFQIKRLILKEITLDPIAQF
;
A
#
# COMPACT_ATOMS: atom_id res chain seq x y z
N MET A 1 8.13 -0.26 -22.96
CA MET A 1 6.75 -0.60 -22.54
C MET A 1 6.48 0.07 -21.21
N LYS A 2 5.32 0.66 -20.98
CA LYS A 2 4.98 1.25 -19.66
C LYS A 2 4.71 0.14 -18.66
N ARG A 3 5.29 0.26 -17.46
CA ARG A 3 5.26 -0.76 -16.40
C ARG A 3 3.94 -0.67 -15.63
N LYS A 4 3.16 -1.76 -15.59
CA LYS A 4 1.91 -1.81 -14.82
C LYS A 4 2.17 -2.20 -13.37
N VAL A 5 1.62 -1.42 -12.44
CA VAL A 5 1.75 -1.63 -11.00
C VAL A 5 0.38 -1.94 -10.42
N ALA A 6 0.22 -3.12 -9.82
CA ALA A 6 -0.99 -3.49 -9.09
C ALA A 6 -0.82 -3.15 -7.60
N VAL A 7 -1.77 -2.43 -7.01
CA VAL A 7 -1.86 -2.14 -5.57
C VAL A 7 -3.06 -2.89 -5.01
N ILE A 8 -2.82 -3.80 -4.09
CA ILE A 8 -3.82 -4.73 -3.55
C ILE A 8 -3.90 -4.55 -2.03
N GLY A 9 -5.07 -4.14 -1.53
CA GLY A 9 -5.35 -4.09 -0.09
C GLY A 9 -5.94 -5.41 0.41
N ILE A 10 -5.48 -5.92 1.56
CA ILE A 10 -6.11 -7.04 2.27
C ILE A 10 -7.27 -6.50 3.13
N ASN A 11 -8.43 -7.15 3.07
CA ASN A 11 -9.74 -6.59 3.44
C ASN A 11 -9.95 -6.37 4.95
N HIS A 12 -9.32 -5.32 5.49
CA HIS A 12 -9.63 -4.70 6.76
C HIS A 12 -10.35 -3.36 6.53
N LYS A 13 -11.29 -2.97 7.42
CA LYS A 13 -12.05 -1.71 7.30
C LYS A 13 -11.13 -0.50 7.07
N GLY A 14 -10.05 -0.45 7.82
CA GLY A 14 -9.04 0.59 7.71
C GLY A 14 -8.28 0.61 6.38
N ILE A 15 -7.86 -0.56 5.90
CA ILE A 15 -7.18 -0.73 4.61
C ILE A 15 -8.11 -0.31 3.45
N ASN A 16 -9.40 -0.64 3.51
CA ASN A 16 -10.36 -0.20 2.49
C ASN A 16 -10.47 1.33 2.40
N ILE A 17 -10.45 2.03 3.53
CA ILE A 17 -10.47 3.49 3.58
C ILE A 17 -9.20 4.05 2.95
N LEU A 18 -8.04 3.52 3.34
CA LEU A 18 -6.75 3.90 2.78
C LEU A 18 -6.70 3.68 1.26
N MET A 19 -7.10 2.50 0.80
CA MET A 19 -7.12 2.14 -0.62
C MET A 19 -8.00 3.08 -1.44
N ASN A 20 -9.16 3.48 -0.92
CA ASN A 20 -10.01 4.49 -1.55
C ASN A 20 -9.35 5.87 -1.62
N LYS A 21 -8.64 6.29 -0.57
CA LYS A 21 -7.90 7.56 -0.56
C LYS A 21 -6.72 7.53 -1.54
N LEU A 22 -5.97 6.42 -1.62
CA LEU A 22 -4.87 6.24 -2.57
C LEU A 22 -5.39 6.27 -4.01
N ARG A 23 -6.42 5.48 -4.33
CA ARG A 23 -7.05 5.45 -5.67
C ARG A 23 -7.50 6.83 -6.13
N ARG A 24 -8.11 7.63 -5.25
CA ARG A 24 -8.58 8.99 -5.60
C ARG A 24 -7.44 9.97 -5.85
N SER A 25 -6.30 9.78 -5.18
CA SER A 25 -5.20 10.75 -5.18
C SER A 25 -4.01 10.33 -6.04
N MET A 26 -4.02 9.13 -6.61
CA MET A 26 -3.05 8.64 -7.58
C MET A 26 -3.77 8.28 -8.89
N LYS A 27 -4.07 9.29 -9.70
CA LYS A 27 -4.69 9.12 -11.03
C LYS A 27 -3.63 8.77 -12.07
N ASP A 28 -3.03 7.59 -11.95
CA ASP A 28 -2.07 7.07 -12.91
C ASP A 28 -2.70 5.91 -13.69
N PRO A 29 -2.73 5.94 -15.04
CA PRO A 29 -3.31 4.87 -15.85
C PRO A 29 -2.53 3.54 -15.75
N ASP A 30 -1.28 3.56 -15.27
CA ASP A 30 -0.46 2.38 -15.08
C ASP A 30 -0.67 1.74 -13.69
N LEU A 31 -1.50 2.35 -12.83
CA LEU A 31 -1.90 1.80 -11.52
C LEU A 31 -3.23 1.04 -11.59
N ILE A 32 -3.22 -0.16 -11.03
CA ILE A 32 -4.42 -0.99 -10.83
C ILE A 32 -4.66 -1.15 -9.34
N PHE A 33 -5.68 -0.49 -8.80
CA PHE A 33 -6.08 -0.66 -7.40
C PHE A 33 -7.13 -1.76 -7.26
N SER A 34 -6.93 -2.71 -6.35
CA SER A 34 -7.90 -3.76 -6.01
C SER A 34 -7.90 -4.04 -4.50
N ASN A 35 -8.97 -4.65 -3.98
CA ASN A 35 -9.03 -5.16 -2.61
C ASN A 35 -9.31 -6.68 -2.68
N CYS A 36 -8.76 -7.45 -1.75
CA CYS A 36 -9.00 -8.88 -1.66
C CYS A 36 -9.38 -9.30 -0.24
N SER A 37 -10.35 -10.22 -0.14
CA SER A 37 -10.95 -10.67 1.12
C SER A 37 -10.01 -11.49 1.99
N SER A 38 -9.03 -12.17 1.39
CA SER A 38 -8.12 -13.08 2.07
C SER A 38 -6.84 -13.30 1.27
N GLY A 39 -5.81 -13.86 1.91
CA GLY A 39 -4.57 -14.27 1.24
C GLY A 39 -4.76 -15.34 0.15
N TRP A 40 -5.83 -16.15 0.23
CA TRP A 40 -6.15 -17.13 -0.83
C TRP A 40 -6.66 -16.45 -2.11
N ASP A 41 -7.46 -15.40 -1.95
CA ASP A 41 -7.93 -14.59 -3.08
C ASP A 41 -6.78 -13.82 -3.73
N LEU A 42 -5.82 -13.38 -2.91
CA LEU A 42 -4.64 -12.64 -3.36
C LEU A 42 -3.85 -13.42 -4.42
N TYR A 43 -3.60 -14.72 -4.21
CA TYR A 43 -2.87 -15.55 -5.18
C TYR A 43 -3.57 -15.58 -6.55
N THR A 44 -4.90 -15.77 -6.55
CA THR A 44 -5.70 -15.77 -7.77
C THR A 44 -5.68 -14.41 -8.47
N TRP A 45 -5.73 -13.32 -7.70
CA TRP A 45 -5.64 -11.96 -8.23
C TRP A 45 -4.27 -11.66 -8.85
N ILE A 46 -3.19 -12.05 -8.18
CA ILE A 46 -1.82 -11.89 -8.67
C ILE A 46 -1.62 -12.57 -10.02
N LEU A 47 -2.15 -13.78 -10.22
CA LEU A 47 -2.04 -14.49 -11.49
C LEU A 47 -2.87 -13.85 -12.61
N LYS A 48 -4.03 -13.27 -12.28
CA LYS A 48 -4.90 -12.60 -13.26
C LYS A 48 -4.38 -11.23 -13.66
N LEU A 49 -3.79 -10.50 -12.71
CA LEU A 49 -3.21 -9.19 -12.93
C LEU A 49 -1.89 -9.37 -13.67
N LYS A 50 -1.89 -9.13 -14.98
CA LYS A 50 -0.67 -9.02 -15.81
C LYS A 50 0.11 -7.74 -15.47
N ALA A 51 0.43 -7.56 -14.19
CA ALA A 51 1.20 -6.44 -13.65
C ALA A 51 2.67 -6.83 -13.49
N ASP A 52 3.56 -5.88 -13.78
CA ASP A 52 5.01 -6.03 -13.67
C ASP A 52 5.49 -5.88 -12.22
N LYS A 53 4.73 -5.15 -11.40
CA LYS A 53 4.95 -5.00 -9.96
C LYS A 53 3.62 -5.21 -9.23
N ILE A 54 3.70 -5.86 -8.07
CA ILE A 54 2.58 -6.06 -7.15
C ILE A 54 2.95 -5.41 -5.82
N ILE A 55 2.06 -4.56 -5.32
CA ILE A 55 2.17 -3.91 -4.02
C ILE A 55 1.00 -4.43 -3.18
N ILE A 56 1.31 -5.11 -2.09
CA ILE A 56 0.33 -5.64 -1.14
C ILE A 56 0.33 -4.68 0.06
N ILE A 57 -0.84 -4.24 0.48
CA ILE A 57 -1.01 -3.39 1.66
C ILE A 57 -1.87 -4.16 2.67
N ASP A 58 -1.30 -4.44 3.83
CA ASP A 58 -1.97 -5.16 4.90
C ASP A 58 -1.73 -4.49 6.26
N GLN A 59 -2.54 -4.86 7.22
CA GLN A 59 -2.29 -4.59 8.63
C GLN A 59 -1.38 -5.72 9.16
N PHE A 60 -0.33 -5.38 9.92
CA PHE A 60 0.45 -6.39 10.63
C PHE A 60 0.04 -6.44 12.10
N GLU A 61 0.11 -7.62 12.71
CA GLU A 61 0.04 -7.76 14.17
C GLU A 61 1.42 -7.36 14.73
N GLY A 62 1.60 -6.06 14.96
CA GLY A 62 2.74 -5.50 15.67
C GLY A 62 2.32 -5.03 17.05
N ASP A 63 3.27 -4.99 17.98
CA ASP A 63 3.03 -4.41 19.30
C ASP A 63 2.62 -2.93 19.16
N GLU A 64 1.67 -2.50 20.00
CA GLU A 64 1.13 -1.13 20.01
C GLU A 64 2.20 -0.06 20.32
N ASP A 65 3.40 -0.48 20.73
CA ASP A 65 4.53 0.35 21.15
C ASP A 65 5.57 0.62 20.04
N GLU A 66 5.37 0.15 18.80
CA GLU A 66 6.31 0.46 17.72
C GLU A 66 6.10 1.89 17.16
N ASP A 67 7.16 2.72 17.23
CA ASP A 67 7.27 4.03 16.56
C ASP A 67 7.06 3.96 15.03
N SER A 68 7.17 2.74 14.46
CA SER A 68 7.10 2.52 13.01
C SER A 68 5.66 2.46 12.51
N LYS A 69 5.22 3.55 11.87
CA LYS A 69 3.86 3.66 11.29
C LYS A 69 3.59 2.71 10.13
N ILE A 70 4.64 2.47 9.35
CA ILE A 70 4.65 1.56 8.21
C ILE A 70 5.94 0.74 8.23
N SER A 71 5.85 -0.50 7.78
CA SER A 71 6.99 -1.37 7.50
C SER A 71 6.83 -1.93 6.08
N TYR A 72 7.93 -2.29 5.42
CA TYR A 72 7.83 -2.92 4.11
C TYR A 72 8.98 -3.86 3.80
N ILE A 73 8.69 -4.86 2.96
CA ILE A 73 9.65 -5.81 2.42
C ILE A 73 9.45 -5.96 0.91
N THR A 74 10.56 -6.06 0.19
CA THR A 74 10.55 -6.34 -1.25
C THR A 74 10.98 -7.79 -1.48
N ILE A 75 10.23 -8.51 -2.33
CA ILE A 75 10.53 -9.88 -2.74
C ILE A 75 10.81 -9.90 -4.23
N ASN A 76 12.03 -10.30 -4.60
CA ASN A 76 12.51 -10.48 -5.97
C ASN A 76 12.21 -9.29 -6.90
N ASP A 77 12.28 -8.06 -6.36
CA ASP A 77 11.96 -6.79 -7.02
C ASP A 77 10.59 -6.68 -7.69
N ARG A 78 9.75 -7.70 -7.53
CA ARG A 78 8.42 -7.80 -8.15
C ARG A 78 7.30 -7.53 -7.17
N ILE A 79 7.47 -7.95 -5.92
CA ILE A 79 6.45 -7.81 -4.89
C ILE A 79 6.97 -6.86 -3.82
N LEU A 80 6.16 -5.86 -3.45
CA LEU A 80 6.38 -5.00 -2.31
C LEU A 80 5.24 -5.25 -1.33
N ILE A 81 5.53 -5.67 -0.12
CA ILE A 81 4.54 -5.83 0.95
C ILE A 81 4.70 -4.63 1.89
N ILE A 82 3.62 -3.90 2.13
CA ILE A 82 3.56 -2.76 3.04
C ILE A 82 2.65 -3.15 4.20
N GLY A 83 3.25 -3.29 5.38
CA GLY A 83 2.54 -3.43 6.63
C GLY A 83 2.20 -2.06 7.21
N ILE A 84 0.98 -1.93 7.74
CA ILE A 84 0.52 -0.73 8.46
C ILE A 84 0.16 -1.13 9.88
N ASN A 85 0.65 -0.36 10.85
CA ASN A 85 0.36 -0.63 12.25
C ASN A 85 -1.15 -0.40 12.54
N PRO A 86 -1.83 -1.34 13.25
CA PRO A 86 -3.24 -1.28 13.63
C PRO A 86 -3.71 0.04 14.25
N ILE A 87 -2.85 0.66 15.07
CA ILE A 87 -3.20 1.79 15.93
C ILE A 87 -3.75 2.98 15.12
N PHE A 88 -3.30 3.10 13.86
CA PHE A 88 -3.72 4.15 12.95
C PHE A 88 -5.13 3.94 12.35
N PHE A 89 -5.77 2.79 12.58
CA PHE A 89 -7.12 2.48 12.08
C PHE A 89 -8.24 2.69 13.11
N VAL A 90 -7.92 3.04 14.35
CA VAL A 90 -8.93 3.22 15.42
C VAL A 90 -9.70 4.53 15.22
N GLU A 91 -10.89 4.45 14.61
CA GLU A 91 -11.77 5.60 14.32
C GLU A 91 -12.41 6.28 15.55
N ARG A 92 -12.27 5.72 16.76
CA ARG A 92 -12.93 6.30 17.94
C ARG A 92 -12.22 7.59 18.36
N THR A 93 -12.84 8.71 17.99
CA THR A 93 -12.48 10.07 18.44
C THR A 93 -11.02 10.43 18.20
N MET A 94 -10.53 10.37 16.96
CA MET A 94 -9.18 10.85 16.63
C MET A 94 -9.02 12.33 17.01
N PRO A 95 -8.17 12.67 18.00
CA PRO A 95 -7.74 14.04 18.24
C PRO A 95 -7.09 14.61 16.97
N ARG A 96 -6.97 15.94 16.87
CA ARG A 96 -6.34 16.59 15.70
C ARG A 96 -4.97 15.98 15.35
N ASP A 97 -4.23 15.54 16.35
CA ASP A 97 -2.89 14.98 16.20
C ASP A 97 -2.91 13.66 15.42
N LEU A 98 -3.84 12.73 15.73
CA LEU A 98 -3.99 11.46 14.99
C LEU A 98 -4.46 11.66 13.53
N LYS A 99 -5.14 12.77 13.20
CA LYS A 99 -5.50 13.08 11.79
C LYS A 99 -4.28 13.43 10.93
N ILE A 100 -3.29 14.14 11.50
CA ILE A 100 -2.04 14.48 10.81
C ILE A 100 -1.28 13.20 10.46
N GLU A 101 -1.35 12.19 11.32
CA GLU A 101 -0.69 10.91 11.09
C GLU A 101 -1.25 10.13 9.90
N TRP A 102 -2.56 10.24 9.65
CA TRP A 102 -3.18 9.63 8.47
C TRP A 102 -2.67 10.21 7.15
N GLU A 103 -2.50 11.53 7.08
CA GLU A 103 -1.95 12.17 5.87
C GLU A 103 -0.49 11.80 5.67
N GLN A 104 0.29 11.67 6.75
CA GLN A 104 1.66 11.17 6.71
C GLN A 104 1.74 9.73 6.20
N ILE A 105 0.89 8.82 6.68
CA ILE A 105 0.85 7.41 6.20
C ILE A 105 0.52 7.37 4.71
N ILE A 106 -0.51 8.10 4.27
CA ILE A 106 -0.88 8.18 2.85
C ILE A 106 0.28 8.73 2.01
N PHE A 107 0.96 9.77 2.50
CA PHE A 107 2.11 10.35 1.81
C PHE A 107 3.28 9.37 1.69
N GLN A 108 3.61 8.65 2.76
CA GLN A 108 4.69 7.65 2.74
C GLN A 108 4.39 6.51 1.77
N ILE A 109 3.17 5.96 1.80
CA ILE A 109 2.75 4.89 0.88
C ILE A 109 2.76 5.37 -0.57
N LYS A 110 2.30 6.59 -0.85
CA LYS A 110 2.39 7.18 -2.19
C LYS A 110 3.81 7.24 -2.69
N ARG A 111 4.76 7.69 -1.86
CA ARG A 111 6.18 7.77 -2.26
C ARG A 111 6.74 6.40 -2.61
N LEU A 112 6.39 5.36 -1.84
CA LEU A 112 6.78 3.99 -2.14
C LEU A 112 6.19 3.53 -3.48
N ILE A 113 4.88 3.70 -3.69
CA ILE A 113 4.22 3.29 -4.94
C ILE A 113 4.81 4.05 -6.14
N LEU A 114 4.98 5.37 -6.05
CA LEU A 114 5.52 6.19 -7.14
C LEU A 114 6.94 5.77 -7.51
N LYS A 115 7.78 5.46 -6.51
CA LYS A 115 9.14 4.93 -6.75
C LYS A 115 9.09 3.67 -7.61
N GLU A 116 8.10 2.79 -7.41
CA GLU A 116 7.96 1.56 -8.20
C GLU A 116 7.48 1.78 -9.65
N ILE A 117 6.76 2.89 -9.90
CA ILE A 117 6.34 3.30 -11.25
C ILE A 117 7.52 3.93 -12.00
N THR A 118 8.28 4.80 -11.32
CA THR A 118 9.32 5.65 -11.92
C THR A 118 10.69 4.96 -12.09
N LEU A 119 10.80 3.65 -11.88
CA LEU A 119 12.04 2.91 -12.15
C LEU A 119 12.27 2.80 -13.66
N ASP A 120 12.60 3.93 -14.29
CA ASP A 120 13.58 3.96 -15.36
C ASP A 120 14.95 3.64 -14.76
N PRO A 121 15.77 2.76 -15.37
CA PRO A 121 17.06 2.33 -14.82
C PRO A 121 18.14 3.42 -14.73
N ILE A 122 17.84 4.71 -14.92
CA ILE A 122 18.83 5.79 -15.14
C ILE A 122 18.83 6.80 -13.98
N ALA A 123 18.99 6.34 -12.75
CA ALA A 123 19.38 7.21 -11.62
C ALA A 123 20.08 6.43 -10.52
N GLN A 124 21.13 5.67 -10.89
CA GLN A 124 22.26 5.41 -10.00
C GLN A 124 23.38 6.36 -10.43
N PHE A 125 23.33 7.61 -9.98
CA PHE A 125 24.44 8.55 -9.96
C PHE A 125 24.34 9.37 -8.67
#